data_AF-A0ABD0NDC1-F1
#
_entry.id   AF-A0ABD0NDC1-F1
#
_cell.length_a   1.000
_cell.length_b   1.000
_cell.length_c   1.000
_cell.angle_alpha   90.00
_cell.angle_beta   90.00
_cell.angle_gamma   90.00
#
_symmetry.space_group_name_H-M   'P 1'
#
loop_
_entity.id
_entity.type
_entity.pdbx_description
1 polymer ?
#
loop_
_entity_poly.entity_id
_entity_poly.type
_entity_poly.pdbx_seq_one_letter_code
_entity_poly.pdbx_strand_id
1 'polypeptide(L)' 'LYNCSIGEEGCAALISALRSNSHLRELNLSYNKPGDSGVNLISALLQDPHCKLETL' A
#
# COMPACT_ATOMS: atom_id res chain seq x y z
N LEU A 1 -7.61 5.88 -0.44
CA LEU A 1 -8.48 4.69 -0.39
C LEU A 1 -9.02 4.55 1.02
N TYR A 2 -10.10 5.27 1.34
CA TYR A 2 -10.65 5.32 2.70
C TYR A 2 -11.86 4.40 2.80
N ASN A 3 -11.84 3.45 3.74
CA ASN A 3 -12.96 2.50 3.97
C ASN A 3 -13.43 1.77 2.70
N CYS A 4 -12.49 1.23 1.92
CA CYS A 4 -12.78 0.53 0.66
C CYS A 4 -12.83 -1.00 0.81
N SER A 5 -12.90 -1.51 2.04
CA SER A 5 -12.83 -2.95 2.34
C SER A 5 -11.60 -3.65 1.73
N ILE A 6 -10.46 -2.95 1.67
CA ILE A 6 -9.20 -3.55 1.19
C ILE A 6 -8.72 -4.54 2.25
N GLY A 7 -8.80 -5.82 1.89
CA GLY A 7 -8.23 -6.95 2.61
C GLY A 7 -6.85 -7.33 2.08
N GLU A 8 -6.36 -8.50 2.50
CA GLU A 8 -5.03 -9.02 2.16
C GLU A 8 -4.76 -9.08 0.63
N GLU A 9 -5.69 -9.67 -0.13
CA GLU A 9 -5.57 -9.79 -1.59
C GLU A 9 -5.60 -8.42 -2.28
N GLY A 10 -6.48 -7.53 -1.81
CA GLY A 10 -6.56 -6.15 -2.31
C GLY A 10 -5.27 -5.39 -2.05
N CYS A 11 -4.64 -5.61 -0.89
CA CYS A 11 -3.32 -5.07 -0.58
C CYS A 11 -2.25 -5.60 -1.53
N ALA A 12 -2.22 -6.89 -1.83
CA ALA A 12 -1.25 -7.44 -2.79
C ALA A 12 -1.37 -6.80 -4.18
N ALA A 13 -2.60 -6.66 -4.69
CA ALA A 13 -2.85 -5.99 -5.96
C ALA A 13 -2.43 -4.50 -5.92
N LEU A 14 -2.77 -3.79 -4.84
CA LEU A 14 -2.41 -2.40 -4.64
C LEU A 14 -0.89 -2.20 -4.63
N ILE A 15 -0.15 -3.02 -3.88
CA ILE A 15 1.31 -2.94 -3.77
C ILE A 15 1.97 -3.20 -5.13
N SER A 16 1.45 -4.15 -5.91
CA SER A 16 1.94 -4.41 -7.27
C SER A 16 1.79 -3.17 -8.17
N ALA A 17 0.63 -2.51 -8.12
CA ALA A 17 0.39 -1.28 -8.87
C ALA A 17 1.25 -0.09 -8.37
N LEU A 18 1.55 -0.03 -7.07
CA LEU A 18 2.40 1.02 -6.51
C LEU A 18 3.86 0.90 -6.93
N ARG A 19 4.38 -0.31 -7.13
CA ARG A 19 5.76 -0.52 -7.60
C ARG A 19 6.01 0.03 -9.00
N SER A 20 4.99 0.04 -9.86
CA SER A 20 5.06 0.64 -11.20
C SER A 20 4.66 2.12 -11.22
N ASN A 21 4.25 2.69 -10.09
CA ASN A 21 3.84 4.08 -9.98
C ASN A 21 4.96 4.94 -9.36
N SER A 22 5.62 5.74 -10.18
CA SER A 22 6.71 6.64 -9.76
C SER A 22 6.25 8.03 -9.31
N HIS A 23 4.95 8.32 -9.42
CA HIS A 23 4.40 9.66 -9.21
C HIS A 23 3.63 9.81 -7.90
N LEU A 24 3.06 8.73 -7.36
CA LEU A 24 2.26 8.79 -6.14
C LEU A 24 3.14 9.06 -4.92
N ARG A 25 2.82 10.13 -4.20
CA ARG A 25 3.50 10.57 -2.98
C ARG A 25 2.70 10.34 -1.71
N GLU A 26 1.38 10.31 -1.82
CA GLU A 26 0.48 10.17 -0.67
C GLU A 26 -0.56 9.10 -0.93
N LEU A 27 -0.80 8.23 0.06
CA LEU A 27 -1.78 7.17 -0.04
C LEU A 27 -2.48 6.97 1.30
N ASN A 28 -3.73 7.42 1.44
CA ASN A 28 -4.49 7.13 2.66
C ASN A 28 -5.13 5.73 2.61
N LEU A 29 -4.76 4.85 3.56
CA LEU A 29 -5.36 3.52 3.75
C LEU A 29 -6.22 3.39 5.03
N SER A 30 -6.56 4.50 5.67
CA SER A 30 -7.36 4.52 6.89
C SER A 30 -8.69 3.77 6.72
N TYR A 31 -9.11 3.10 7.79
CA TYR A 31 -10.34 2.29 7.83
C TYR A 31 -10.39 1.13 6.83
N ASN A 32 -9.25 0.68 6.29
CA ASN A 32 -9.14 -0.63 5.66
C ASN A 32 -8.63 -1.68 6.66
N LYS A 33 -8.69 -2.95 6.25
CA LYS A 33 -8.27 -4.09 7.06
C LYS A 33 -7.27 -4.92 6.27
N PRO A 34 -6.04 -4.41 6.07
CA PRO A 34 -5.03 -5.08 5.25
C PRO A 34 -4.65 -6.48 5.76
N GLY A 35 -4.94 -6.82 7.02
CA GLY A 35 -4.51 -8.07 7.64
C GLY A 35 -2.99 -8.10 7.87
N ASP A 36 -2.50 -9.14 8.53
CA ASP A 36 -1.07 -9.24 8.87
C ASP A 36 -0.21 -9.34 7.60
N SER A 37 -0.68 -10.09 6.59
CA SER A 37 0.01 -10.22 5.32
C SER A 37 0.04 -8.89 4.54
N GLY A 38 -1.07 -8.15 4.51
CA GLY A 38 -1.11 -6.84 3.85
C GLY A 38 -0.24 -5.81 4.55
N VAL A 39 -0.17 -5.82 5.89
CA VAL A 39 0.76 -4.95 6.64
C VAL A 39 2.21 -5.27 6.32
N ASN A 40 2.58 -6.56 6.25
CA ASN A 40 3.93 -6.98 5.86
C ASN A 40 4.28 -6.51 4.43
N LEU A 41 3.34 -6.61 3.49
CA LEU A 41 3.52 -6.13 2.12
C LEU A 41 3.68 -4.61 2.04
N ILE A 42 2.88 -3.85 2.81
CA ILE A 42 3.01 -2.40 2.93
C ILE A 42 4.38 -2.03 3.51
N SER A 43 4.81 -2.70 4.59
CA SER A 43 6.12 -2.46 5.19
C SER A 43 7.25 -2.74 4.20
N ALA A 44 7.16 -3.83 3.42
CA ALA A 44 8.15 -4.17 2.40
C ALA A 44 8.17 -3.15 1.24
N LEU A 45 7.02 -2.57 0.88
CA LEU A 45 6.96 -1.49 -0.11
C LEU A 45 7.63 -0.21 0.41
N LEU A 46 7.37 0.18 1.67
CA LEU A 46 7.97 1.39 2.26
C LEU A 46 9.49 1.27 2.44
N GLN A 47 10.02 0.05 2.55
CA GLN A 47 11.46 -0.20 2.57
C GLN A 47 12.10 -0.25 1.18
N ASP A 48 11.32 -0.28 0.11
CA ASP A 48 11.86 -0.28 -1.25
C ASP A 48 12.42 1.12 -1.59
N PRO A 49 13.71 1.24 -1.98
CA PRO A 49 14.31 2.54 -2.35
C PRO A 49 13.66 3.20 -3.57
N HIS A 50 12.93 2.43 -4.38
CA HIS A 50 12.18 2.95 -5.52
C HIS A 50 10.81 3.49 -5.11
N CYS A 51 10.30 3.15 -3.91
CA CYS A 51 9.07 3.72 -3.39
C CYS A 51 9.24 5.24 -3.21
N LYS A 52 8.26 5.99 -3.72
CA LYS A 52 8.22 7.46 -3.64
C LYS A 52 7.12 7.96 -2.72
N LEU A 53 6.45 7.06 -1.99
CA LEU A 53 5.48 7.47 -0.98
C LEU A 53 6.20 8.22 0.14
N GLU A 54 5.71 9.41 0.42
CA GLU A 54 6.13 10.30 1.50
C GLU A 54 5.16 10.19 2.68
N THR A 55 3.87 9.96 2.39
CA THR A 55 2.80 9.85 3.39
C THR A 55 1.90 8.64 3.12
N LEU A 56 1.55 7.90 4.18
CA LEU A 56 0.62 6.76 4.18
C LEU A 56 -0.45 6.93 5.28
#